data_AF-A0A838W582-F1
#
_entry.id   AF-A0A838W582-F1
#
_cell.length_a   1.000
_cell.length_b   1.000
_cell.length_c   1.000
_cell.angle_alpha   90.00
_cell.angle_beta   90.00
_cell.angle_gamma   90.00
#
_symmetry.space_group_name_H-M   'P 1'
#
loop_
_entity.id
_entity.type
_entity.pdbx_description
1 polymer ?
#
loop_
_entity_poly.entity_id
_entity_poly.type
_entity_poly.pdbx_seq_one_letter_code
_entity_poly.pdbx_strand_id
1 'polypeptide(L)'
;MKNRSRLEIIAMILETVGDSGAIQAKIMYKVYLSFLQMKEYLSQIMQHGLIIHDDRAQIYRITDKGRRFLILYKQMTESITMTKPIL
;
A
#
# COMPACT_ATOMS: atom_id res chain seq x y z
N MET A 1 12.66 -6.62 15.55
CA MET A 1 12.02 -5.86 14.46
C MET A 1 10.52 -6.05 14.57
N LYS A 2 9.72 -4.98 14.51
CA LYS A 2 8.25 -5.11 14.54
C LYS A 2 7.82 -5.75 13.23
N ASN A 3 7.15 -6.90 13.28
CA ASN A 3 6.56 -7.50 12.09
C ASN A 3 5.48 -6.56 11.57
N ARG A 4 5.62 -6.10 10.32
CA ARG A 4 4.63 -5.26 9.68
C ARG A 4 3.38 -6.08 9.41
N SER A 5 2.23 -5.51 9.72
CA SER A 5 0.96 -6.20 9.44
C SER A 5 0.69 -6.23 7.93
N ARG A 6 -0.14 -7.17 7.49
CA ARG A 6 -0.59 -7.22 6.08
C ARG A 6 -1.28 -5.91 5.66
N LEU A 7 -2.08 -5.32 6.54
CA LEU A 7 -2.76 -4.04 6.29
C LEU A 7 -1.77 -2.89 6.16
N GLU A 8 -0.73 -2.87 6.99
CA GLU A 8 0.35 -1.87 6.93
C GLU A 8 1.11 -1.97 5.61
N ILE A 9 1.45 -3.18 5.15
CA ILE A 9 2.10 -3.39 3.85
C ILE A 9 1.21 -2.91 2.70
N ILE A 10 -0.08 -3.25 2.72
CA ILE A 10 -1.03 -2.79 1.69
C ILE A 10 -1.11 -1.26 1.69
N ALA A 11 -1.22 -0.63 2.86
CA ALA A 11 -1.25 0.83 2.97
C ALA A 11 0.02 1.46 2.40
N MET A 12 1.21 0.97 2.77
CA MET A 12 2.48 1.47 2.23
C MET A 12 2.58 1.33 0.70
N ILE A 13 2.08 0.23 0.13
CA ILE A 13 2.02 0.05 -1.33
C ILE A 13 1.12 1.12 -1.95
N LEU A 14 -0.10 1.28 -1.45
CA LEU A 14 -1.07 2.24 -1.99
C LEU A 14 -0.58 3.69 -1.84
N GLU A 15 0.08 4.03 -0.74
CA GLU A 15 0.73 5.34 -0.55
C GLU A 15 1.87 5.57 -1.54
N THR A 16 2.68 4.54 -1.81
CA THR A 16 3.78 4.65 -2.77
C THR A 16 3.28 4.82 -4.20
N VAL A 17 2.16 4.18 -4.54
CA VAL A 17 1.46 4.34 -5.82
C VAL A 17 0.91 5.76 -5.92
N GLY A 18 0.11 6.21 -4.95
CA GLY A 18 -0.47 7.56 -4.93
C GLY A 18 -1.25 7.92 -6.21
N ASP A 19 -1.56 9.20 -6.38
CA ASP A 19 -2.36 9.66 -7.53
C ASP A 19 -1.56 9.71 -8.85
N SER A 20 -0.23 9.84 -8.77
CA SER A 20 0.66 9.83 -9.94
C SER A 20 1.00 8.42 -10.45
N GLY A 21 0.67 7.39 -9.67
CA GLY A 21 1.06 6.01 -9.95
C GLY A 21 2.53 5.72 -9.65
N ALA A 22 2.91 4.45 -9.76
CA ALA A 22 4.28 4.02 -9.54
C ALA A 22 4.65 2.75 -10.32
N ILE A 23 5.88 2.70 -10.81
CA ILE A 23 6.50 1.46 -11.32
C ILE A 23 6.74 0.46 -10.18
N GLN A 24 6.77 -0.84 -10.50
CA GLN A 24 6.99 -1.92 -9.53
C GLN A 24 8.27 -1.70 -8.70
N ALA A 25 9.37 -1.27 -9.34
CA ALA A 25 10.66 -1.06 -8.68
C ALA A 25 10.60 0.00 -7.57
N LYS A 26 9.89 1.12 -7.82
CA LYS A 26 9.68 2.20 -6.83
C LYS A 26 8.92 1.67 -5.61
N ILE A 27 7.89 0.88 -5.84
CA ILE A 27 7.09 0.30 -4.76
C ILE A 27 7.92 -0.71 -3.95
N MET A 28 8.63 -1.61 -4.63
CA MET A 28 9.49 -2.61 -3.98
C MET A 28 10.54 -1.94 -3.07
N TYR A 29 11.21 -0.90 -3.57
CA TYR A 29 12.24 -0.18 -2.81
C TYR A 29 11.67 0.52 -1.57
N LYS A 30 10.47 1.12 -1.67
CA LYS A 30 9.83 1.82 -0.55
C LYS A 30 9.22 0.88 0.49
N VAL A 31 8.74 -0.29 0.07
CA VAL A 31 8.05 -1.25 0.94
C VAL A 31 8.99 -2.35 1.43
N TYR A 32 10.26 -2.38 1.05
CA TYR A 32 11.24 -3.37 1.55
C TYR A 32 10.71 -4.82 1.48
N LEU A 33 10.14 -5.21 0.34
CA LEU A 33 9.67 -6.58 0.07
C LEU A 33 10.60 -7.28 -0.92
N SER A 34 10.71 -8.61 -0.80
CA SER A 34 11.33 -9.41 -1.87
C SER A 34 10.48 -9.36 -3.14
N PHE A 35 11.10 -9.67 -4.28
CA PHE A 35 10.39 -9.71 -5.57
C PHE A 35 9.18 -10.65 -5.55
N LEU A 36 9.30 -11.81 -4.90
CA LEU A 36 8.21 -12.79 -4.81
C LEU A 36 7.05 -12.27 -3.97
N GLN A 37 7.33 -11.76 -2.77
CA GLN A 37 6.32 -11.16 -1.90
C GLN A 37 5.62 -10.00 -2.61
N MET A 38 6.40 -9.17 -3.30
CA MET A 38 5.86 -8.03 -4.02
C MET A 38 4.87 -8.44 -5.12
N LYS A 39 5.18 -9.48 -5.89
CA LYS A 39 4.25 -10.04 -6.90
C LYS A 39 2.96 -10.56 -6.26
N GLU A 40 3.06 -11.29 -5.15
CA GLU A 40 1.89 -11.80 -4.43
C GLU A 40 1.00 -10.67 -3.92
N TYR A 41 1.60 -9.65 -3.30
CA TYR A 41 0.86 -8.49 -2.82
C TYR A 41 0.18 -7.74 -3.94
N LEU A 42 0.90 -7.39 -5.02
CA LEU A 42 0.34 -6.69 -6.17
C LEU A 42 -0.81 -7.46 -6.81
N SER A 43 -0.66 -8.76 -6.99
CA SER A 43 -1.72 -9.65 -7.51
C SER A 43 -2.97 -9.59 -6.63
N GLN A 44 -2.81 -9.75 -5.31
CA GLN A 44 -3.93 -9.73 -4.37
C GLN A 44 -4.65 -8.38 -4.33
N ILE A 45 -3.91 -7.27 -4.22
CA ILE A 45 -4.55 -5.95 -4.12
C ILE A 45 -5.18 -5.50 -5.45
N MET A 46 -4.65 -5.97 -6.58
CA MET A 46 -5.25 -5.78 -7.90
C MET A 46 -6.53 -6.61 -8.04
N GLN A 47 -6.53 -7.89 -7.62
CA GLN A 47 -7.73 -8.73 -7.57
C GLN A 47 -8.82 -8.13 -6.68
N HIS A 48 -8.45 -7.48 -5.58
CA HIS A 48 -9.37 -6.76 -4.72
C HIS A 48 -9.78 -5.38 -5.26
N GLY A 49 -9.23 -4.95 -6.40
CA GLY A 49 -9.56 -3.70 -7.07
C GLY A 49 -9.04 -2.45 -6.37
N LEU A 50 -7.96 -2.55 -5.59
CA LEU A 50 -7.34 -1.40 -4.91
C LEU A 50 -6.36 -0.64 -5.84
N ILE A 51 -5.79 -1.33 -6.81
CA ILE A 51 -4.97 -0.77 -7.88
C ILE A 51 -5.35 -1.38 -9.22
N ILE A 52 -4.91 -0.75 -10.30
CA ILE A 52 -4.90 -1.28 -11.66
C ILE A 52 -3.49 -1.16 -12.24
N HIS A 53 -3.16 -2.03 -13.20
CA HIS A 53 -1.93 -1.92 -13.98
C HIS A 53 -2.24 -1.20 -15.30
N ASP A 54 -1.47 -0.14 -15.59
CA ASP A 54 -1.51 0.58 -16.86
C ASP A 54 -0.39 0.02 -17.75
N ASP A 55 -0.74 -0.92 -18.63
CA ASP A 55 0.23 -1.61 -19.49
C ASP A 55 0.96 -0.65 -20.44
N ARG A 56 0.38 0.50 -20.79
CA ARG A 56 1.02 1.46 -21.70
C ARG A 56 2.12 2.23 -20.98
N ALA A 57 1.83 2.69 -19.76
CA ALA A 57 2.78 3.45 -18.95
C ALA A 57 3.69 2.55 -18.08
N GLN A 58 3.42 1.24 -18.00
CA GLN A 58 4.12 0.28 -17.13
C GLN A 58 4.13 0.72 -15.65
N ILE A 59 3.02 1.30 -15.20
CA ILE A 59 2.82 1.74 -13.82
C ILE A 59 1.57 1.12 -13.22
N TYR A 60 1.56 1.02 -11.89
CA TYR A 60 0.34 0.81 -11.13
C TYR A 60 -0.32 2.15 -10.83
N ARG A 61 -1.66 2.19 -10.88
CA ARG A 61 -2.47 3.34 -10.50
C ARG A 61 -3.43 2.94 -9.38
N ILE A 62 -3.63 3.85 -8.44
CA ILE A 62 -4.59 3.64 -7.35
C ILE A 62 -6.02 3.85 -7.86
N THR A 63 -6.95 2.99 -7.42
CA THR A 63 -8.38 3.15 -7.70
C THR A 63 -9.04 3.99 -6.60
N ASP A 64 -10.30 4.38 -6.80
CA ASP A 64 -11.10 5.01 -5.73
C ASP A 64 -11.29 4.09 -4.52
N LYS A 65 -11.41 2.78 -4.75
CA LYS A 65 -11.47 1.78 -3.68
C LYS A 65 -10.16 1.73 -2.89
N GLY A 66 -9.01 1.81 -3.57
CA GLY A 66 -7.70 1.91 -2.94
C GLY A 66 -7.54 3.19 -2.12
N ARG A 67 -7.98 4.34 -2.65
CA ARG A 67 -8.00 5.62 -1.90
C ARG A 67 -8.86 5.52 -0.64
N ARG A 68 -10.06 4.95 -0.75
CA ARG A 68 -10.94 4.76 0.41
C ARG A 68 -10.33 3.82 1.46
N PHE A 69 -9.66 2.75 1.04
CA PHE A 69 -8.91 1.89 1.94
C PHE A 69 -7.85 2.67 2.72
N LEU A 70 -7.05 3.51 2.04
CA LEU A 70 -6.02 4.32 2.69
C LEU A 70 -6.59 5.28 3.74
N ILE A 71 -7.71 5.95 3.43
CA ILE A 71 -8.37 6.86 4.36
C ILE A 71 -8.79 6.11 5.63
N LEU A 72 -9.46 4.95 5.48
CA LEU A 72 -9.91 4.14 6.61
C LEU A 72 -8.73 3.60 7.43
N TYR A 73 -7.66 3.14 6.77
CA TYR A 73 -6.46 2.68 7.44
C TYR A 73 -5.83 3.79 8.29
N LYS A 74 -5.69 5.00 7.73
CA LYS A 74 -5.15 6.16 8.46
C LYS A 74 -5.98 6.49 9.68
N GLN A 75 -7.30 6.58 9.53
CA GLN A 75 -8.23 6.83 10.64
C GLN A 75 -8.07 5.78 11.76
N MET A 76 -7.99 4.49 11.41
CA MET A 76 -7.77 3.42 12.39
C MET A 76 -6.44 3.56 13.14
N THR A 77 -5.37 3.93 12.44
CA THR A 77 -4.02 4.07 13.05
C THR A 77 -3.83 5.38 13.82
N GLU A 78 -4.53 6.44 13.47
CA GLU A 78 -4.52 7.72 14.18
C GLU A 78 -5.15 7.57 15.58
N SER A 79 -6.25 6.81 15.71
CA SER A 79 -6.85 6.49 17.02
C SER A 79 -5.94 5.64 17.92
N ILE A 80 -5.07 4.82 17.34
CA ILE A 80 -4.09 4.00 18.07
C ILE A 80 -2.90 4.84 18.57
N THR A 81 -2.64 6.00 17.96
CA THR A 81 -1.50 6.86 18.32
C THR A 81 -1.80 7.74 19.56
N MET A 82 -3.08 8.05 19.83
CA MET A 82 -3.50 8.81 21.01
C MET A 82 -3.49 8.01 22.34
N THR A 83 -3.23 6.69 22.30
CA THR A 83 -3.15 5.83 23.48
C THR A 83 -1.73 5.51 23.93
N LYS A 84 -0.69 6.09 23.31
CA LYS A 84 0.67 5.99 23.87
C LYS A 84 0.75 6.83 25.15
N PRO A 85 1.16 6.23 26.30
CA PRO A 85 1.34 7.00 27.52
C PRO A 85 2.47 8.01 27.30
N ILE A 86 2.23 9.23 27.77
CA ILE A 86 3.27 10.22 28.03
C ILE A 86 4.18 9.59 29.08
N LEU A 87 5.40 9.24 28.67
CA LEU A 87 6.54 8.99 29.56
C LEU A 87 7.62 9.99 29.17
#